data_AF-G9MND2-F1
#
_entry.id   AF-G9MND2-F1
#
_cell.length_a   1.000
_cell.length_b   1.000
_cell.length_c   1.000
_cell.angle_alpha   90.00
_cell.angle_beta   90.00
_cell.angle_gamma   90.00
#
_symmetry.space_group_name_H-M   'P 1'
#
loop_
_entity.id
_entity.type
_entity.pdbx_description
1 polymer ?
#
loop_
_entity_poly.entity_id
_entity_poly.type
_entity_poly.pdbx_seq_one_letter_code
_entity_poly.pdbx_strand_id
1 'polypeptide(L)'
;MSLATVDDPTREELQLLATTETEEQATTLYDTIHNSLILSHIIPYLPVSSVVNLAAASRAFRALIRETPGAFRHLDLSHVKAVQFEIDKIDHGGEVWRNVQLDENVTEDDFYSGPLRGIFSTLGRQNILHNVQTLVLDGLSVTSELCHEIINDARFNVRVLSIREVKNLNHRKLCQTLQYACRPTRRAGSPSLKALYVFGPRDWNQRSQMALASSLQHQGDAWWHKKGRILPRSVSQEWADCMFTCQGIIAFDAVLCQGPRHRNSPAYKGGSDLDSARAVATHALLGCESCHEAPEGLTRLNSSAVANLPLLAPLPLFSSSLKAAVNPREPYSSFVPRCMDCIRERYCTGCDKWWCESCYVLPGQSLGGHFETQPRVSKSCWECGNNCDDCIGRTQRVCKKCCAGYCTTHNEGCSMNHCDWCVSRGRGLGRL
;
A
#
# COMPACT_ATOMS: atom_id res chain seq x y z
N MET A 1 -54.12 -8.20 67.96
CA MET A 1 -54.16 -8.70 66.56
C MET A 1 -53.25 -7.79 65.77
N SER A 2 -52.15 -8.18 65.12
CA SER A 2 -51.50 -9.46 64.87
C SER A 2 -50.00 -9.14 64.75
N LEU A 3 -49.15 -9.97 65.35
CA LEU A 3 -47.71 -10.00 65.09
C LEU A 3 -47.50 -10.82 63.82
N ALA A 4 -46.70 -10.32 62.88
CA ALA A 4 -46.11 -11.12 61.81
C ALA A 4 -44.72 -10.56 61.53
N THR A 5 -43.73 -11.18 62.16
CA THR A 5 -42.31 -11.05 61.86
C THR A 5 -42.05 -11.81 60.56
N VAL A 6 -41.57 -11.11 59.53
CA VAL A 6 -41.05 -11.73 58.31
C VAL A 6 -39.55 -11.76 58.48
N ASP A 7 -39.02 -12.91 58.89
CA ASP A 7 -37.58 -13.18 58.88
C ASP A 7 -37.12 -13.29 57.43
N ASP A 8 -36.33 -12.33 56.98
CA ASP A 8 -35.72 -12.30 55.65
C ASP A 8 -34.37 -13.04 55.75
N PRO A 9 -34.17 -14.17 55.06
CA PRO A 9 -32.98 -14.97 55.24
C PRO A 9 -31.75 -14.24 54.72
N THR A 10 -30.65 -14.34 55.45
CA THR A 10 -29.39 -13.72 55.05
C THR A 10 -28.78 -14.48 53.86
N ARG A 11 -28.02 -13.75 53.03
CA ARG A 11 -27.39 -14.21 51.79
C ARG A 11 -26.61 -15.54 51.90
N GLU A 12 -26.14 -15.90 53.10
CA GLU A 12 -25.47 -17.18 53.36
C GLU A 12 -26.44 -18.38 53.39
N GLU A 13 -27.69 -18.20 53.86
CA GLU A 13 -28.72 -19.24 53.87
C GLU A 13 -29.25 -19.55 52.47
N LEU A 14 -29.35 -18.54 51.60
CA LEU A 14 -29.66 -18.72 50.17
C LEU A 14 -28.53 -19.46 49.42
N GLN A 15 -27.29 -19.32 49.88
CA GLN A 15 -26.12 -19.94 49.24
C GLN A 15 -25.93 -21.41 49.69
N LEU A 16 -26.39 -21.77 50.89
CA LEU A 16 -26.48 -23.14 51.40
C LEU A 16 -27.68 -23.93 50.83
N LEU A 17 -28.76 -23.25 50.42
CA LEU A 17 -29.88 -23.89 49.71
C LEU A 17 -29.60 -24.12 48.22
N ALA A 18 -28.60 -23.45 47.65
CA ALA A 18 -28.20 -23.58 46.24
C ALA A 18 -27.19 -24.72 45.98
N THR A 19 -26.80 -25.51 46.98
CA THR A 19 -25.78 -26.57 46.82
C THR A 19 -26.26 -27.85 46.14
N THR A 20 -27.37 -27.86 45.40
CA THR A 20 -27.84 -29.09 44.72
C THR A 20 -28.17 -28.96 43.24
N GLU A 21 -27.79 -27.88 42.55
CA GLU A 21 -27.79 -27.86 41.09
C GLU A 21 -26.53 -27.13 40.60
N THR A 22 -25.59 -27.89 40.02
CA THR A 22 -24.56 -27.35 39.13
C THR A 22 -25.25 -26.79 37.89
N GLU A 23 -25.85 -25.60 38.00
CA GLU A 23 -26.14 -24.77 36.85
C GLU A 23 -24.79 -24.31 36.29
N GLU A 24 -24.35 -24.93 35.19
CA GLU A 24 -23.26 -24.40 34.37
C GLU A 24 -23.65 -22.97 33.97
N GLN A 25 -23.09 -21.96 34.65
CA GLN A 25 -23.30 -20.56 34.31
C GLN A 25 -22.98 -20.37 32.83
N ALA A 26 -24.02 -20.15 32.03
CA ALA A 26 -23.88 -19.97 30.60
C ALA A 26 -22.91 -18.81 30.34
N THR A 27 -21.80 -19.10 29.66
CA THR A 27 -20.78 -18.09 29.33
C THR A 27 -21.41 -16.95 28.57
N THR A 28 -21.40 -15.76 29.14
CA THR A 28 -21.97 -14.59 28.48
C THR A 28 -21.01 -14.05 27.41
N LEU A 29 -21.54 -13.22 26.50
CA LEU A 29 -20.69 -12.50 25.55
C LEU A 29 -19.63 -11.65 26.27
N TYR A 30 -19.99 -11.06 27.41
CA TYR A 30 -19.07 -10.27 28.22
C TYR A 30 -17.90 -11.13 28.69
N ASP A 31 -18.17 -12.31 29.27
CA ASP A 31 -17.12 -13.21 29.77
C ASP A 31 -16.14 -13.64 28.68
N THR A 32 -16.66 -13.84 27.46
CA THR A 32 -15.85 -14.20 26.29
C THR A 32 -14.93 -13.07 25.85
N ILE A 33 -15.44 -11.83 25.75
CA ILE A 33 -14.66 -10.70 25.25
C ILE A 33 -13.87 -9.97 26.34
N HIS A 34 -14.14 -10.25 27.62
CA HIS A 34 -13.33 -9.77 28.74
C HIS A 34 -11.90 -10.34 28.68
N ASN A 35 -11.74 -11.50 28.04
CA ASN A 35 -10.42 -12.03 27.72
C ASN A 35 -9.71 -11.12 26.69
N SER A 36 -8.64 -10.45 27.12
CA SER A 36 -7.91 -9.49 26.31
C SER A 36 -7.30 -10.09 25.04
N LEU A 37 -6.94 -11.38 25.04
CA LEU A 37 -6.46 -12.07 23.83
C LEU A 37 -7.60 -12.19 22.82
N ILE A 38 -8.76 -12.69 23.25
CA ILE A 38 -9.94 -12.83 22.38
C ILE A 38 -10.36 -11.46 21.85
N LEU A 39 -10.45 -10.45 22.71
CA LEU A 39 -10.79 -9.09 22.30
C LEU A 39 -9.81 -8.52 21.28
N SER A 40 -8.50 -8.71 21.49
CA SER A 40 -7.45 -8.22 20.59
C SER A 40 -7.47 -8.88 19.21
N HIS A 41 -8.04 -10.08 19.11
CA HIS A 41 -8.22 -10.81 17.86
C HIS A 41 -9.54 -10.49 17.16
N ILE A 42 -10.60 -10.14 17.90
CA ILE A 42 -11.92 -9.80 17.33
C ILE A 42 -11.97 -8.35 16.85
N ILE A 43 -11.49 -7.41 17.68
CA ILE A 43 -11.63 -5.97 17.43
C ILE A 43 -11.15 -5.53 16.04
N PRO A 44 -9.96 -5.96 15.53
CA PRO A 44 -9.48 -5.49 14.23
C PRO A 44 -10.36 -5.89 13.04
N TYR A 45 -11.26 -6.85 13.20
CA TYR A 45 -12.23 -7.25 12.18
C TYR A 45 -13.55 -6.50 12.24
N LEU A 46 -13.81 -5.78 13.35
CA LEU A 46 -15.03 -5.03 13.54
C LEU A 46 -14.88 -3.62 12.94
N PRO A 47 -15.89 -3.11 12.21
CA PRO A 47 -15.95 -1.70 11.85
C PRO A 47 -15.88 -0.82 13.10
N VAL A 48 -15.27 0.36 12.99
CA VAL A 48 -15.13 1.32 14.09
C VAL A 48 -16.48 1.66 14.72
N SER A 49 -17.53 1.78 13.91
CA SER A 49 -18.91 2.00 14.38
C SER A 49 -19.40 0.88 15.29
N SER A 50 -19.10 -0.39 14.97
CA SER A 50 -19.48 -1.54 15.79
C SER A 50 -18.75 -1.54 17.13
N VAL A 51 -17.47 -1.19 17.16
CA VAL A 51 -16.68 -1.08 18.41
C VAL A 51 -17.24 0.03 19.31
N VAL A 52 -17.55 1.19 18.73
CA VAL A 52 -18.14 2.31 19.47
C VAL A 52 -19.56 2.00 19.96
N ASN A 53 -20.36 1.31 19.15
CA ASN A 53 -21.70 0.85 19.54
C ASN A 53 -21.64 -0.19 20.67
N LEU A 54 -20.66 -1.09 20.64
CA LEU A 54 -20.43 -2.05 21.72
C LEU A 54 -20.07 -1.32 23.02
N ALA A 55 -19.21 -0.30 22.94
CA ALA A 55 -18.89 0.57 24.08
C ALA A 55 -20.10 1.40 24.54
N ALA A 56 -21.09 1.62 23.67
CA ALA A 56 -22.31 2.33 24.01
C ALA A 56 -23.34 1.45 24.74
N ALA A 57 -23.31 0.13 24.49
CA ALA A 57 -24.33 -0.82 24.96
C ALA A 57 -24.40 -0.97 26.49
N SER A 58 -23.27 -0.95 27.20
CA SER A 58 -23.26 -1.03 28.67
C SER A 58 -22.05 -0.31 29.29
N ARG A 59 -22.13 0.02 30.58
CA ARG A 59 -20.99 0.59 31.32
C ARG A 59 -19.81 -0.40 31.39
N ALA A 60 -20.10 -1.69 31.52
CA ALA A 60 -19.07 -2.74 31.58
C ALA A 60 -18.32 -2.87 30.24
N PHE A 61 -19.04 -2.87 29.11
CA PHE A 61 -18.40 -2.86 27.78
C PHE A 61 -17.65 -1.56 27.51
N ARG A 62 -18.18 -0.42 27.97
CA ARG A 62 -17.51 0.88 27.86
C ARG A 62 -16.16 0.87 28.57
N ALA A 63 -16.11 0.39 29.81
CA ALA A 63 -14.89 0.28 30.59
C ALA A 63 -13.91 -0.68 29.89
N LEU A 64 -14.36 -1.89 29.54
CA LEU A 64 -13.56 -2.90 28.87
C LEU A 64 -12.88 -2.36 27.60
N ILE A 65 -13.63 -1.73 26.69
CA ILE A 65 -13.10 -1.26 25.41
C ILE A 65 -12.18 -0.04 25.58
N ARG A 66 -12.45 0.84 26.54
CA ARG A 66 -11.65 2.06 26.75
C ARG A 66 -10.37 1.79 27.53
N GLU A 67 -10.42 0.88 28.49
CA GLU A 67 -9.30 0.58 29.38
C GLU A 67 -8.38 -0.49 28.79
N THR A 68 -8.89 -1.39 27.93
CA THR A 68 -8.05 -2.41 27.30
C THR A 68 -7.08 -1.78 26.31
N PRO A 69 -5.76 -1.91 26.52
CA PRO A 69 -4.77 -1.38 25.60
C PRO A 69 -4.91 -2.01 24.21
N GLY A 70 -4.91 -1.16 23.20
CA GLY A 70 -4.93 -1.59 21.80
C GLY A 70 -6.30 -1.92 21.22
N ALA A 71 -7.39 -1.73 21.97
CA ALA A 71 -8.76 -1.81 21.44
C ALA A 71 -9.01 -0.81 20.29
N PHE A 72 -8.29 0.31 20.26
CA PHE A 72 -8.29 1.27 19.16
C PHE A 72 -6.92 1.39 18.47
N ARG A 73 -6.06 0.36 18.58
CA ARG A 73 -4.71 0.37 17.97
C ARG A 73 -4.79 0.60 16.46
N HIS A 74 -5.73 -0.07 15.82
CA HIS A 74 -5.97 -0.03 14.38
C HIS A 74 -7.26 0.75 14.14
N LEU A 75 -7.16 1.91 13.49
CA LEU A 75 -8.28 2.77 13.16
C LEU A 75 -8.34 2.94 11.64
N ASP A 76 -9.36 2.33 11.04
CA ASP A 76 -9.68 2.49 9.62
C ASP A 76 -10.88 3.41 9.45
N LEU A 77 -10.65 4.56 8.80
CA LEU A 77 -11.68 5.56 8.52
C LEU A 77 -12.18 5.52 7.07
N SER A 78 -11.58 4.71 6.19
CA SER A 78 -11.90 4.66 4.76
C SER A 78 -13.36 4.31 4.47
N HIS A 79 -14.03 3.63 5.40
CA HIS A 79 -15.43 3.21 5.30
C HIS A 79 -16.42 4.06 6.11
N VAL A 80 -15.95 5.13 6.76
CA VAL A 80 -16.81 5.97 7.58
C VAL A 80 -17.57 6.94 6.69
N LYS A 81 -18.87 6.71 6.55
CA LYS A 81 -19.78 7.54 5.71
C LYS A 81 -19.67 9.04 5.99
N ALA A 82 -19.46 9.43 7.24
CA ALA A 82 -19.34 10.84 7.63
C ALA A 82 -18.12 11.55 7.00
N VAL A 83 -17.15 10.80 6.50
CA VAL A 83 -15.90 11.32 5.90
C VAL A 83 -15.79 11.05 4.41
N GLN A 84 -16.69 10.22 3.87
CA GLN A 84 -16.79 9.98 2.43
C GLN A 84 -17.46 11.19 1.79
N PHE A 85 -16.71 12.29 1.68
CA PHE A 85 -17.09 13.51 1.00
C PHE A 85 -17.06 13.24 -0.52
N GLU A 86 -18.20 12.88 -1.11
CA GLU A 86 -18.37 12.78 -2.56
C GLU A 86 -18.75 14.15 -3.13
N ILE A 87 -17.74 14.94 -3.54
CA ILE A 87 -17.94 16.22 -4.23
C ILE A 87 -18.37 16.00 -5.70
N ASP A 88 -18.21 14.78 -6.23
CA ASP A 88 -18.39 14.46 -7.66
C ASP A 88 -19.87 14.47 -8.13
N LYS A 89 -20.82 14.73 -7.23
CA LYS A 89 -22.18 15.11 -7.62
C LYS A 89 -22.36 16.60 -7.34
N ILE A 90 -21.89 17.42 -8.28
CA ILE A 90 -22.34 18.80 -8.40
C ILE A 90 -23.83 18.73 -8.70
N ASP A 91 -24.63 18.76 -7.63
CA ASP A 91 -26.05 19.00 -7.70
C ASP A 91 -26.24 20.43 -8.20
N HIS A 92 -26.99 20.56 -9.29
CA HIS A 92 -27.59 21.81 -9.71
C HIS A 92 -28.63 22.20 -8.66
N GLY A 93 -28.20 22.72 -7.51
CA GLY A 93 -29.08 23.21 -6.46
C GLY A 93 -28.70 22.77 -5.05
N GLY A 94 -27.83 23.55 -4.40
CA GLY A 94 -28.05 24.16 -3.08
C GLY A 94 -28.61 23.39 -1.87
N GLU A 95 -28.87 22.09 -1.91
CA GLU A 95 -29.66 21.40 -0.86
C GLU A 95 -28.81 20.71 0.21
N VAL A 96 -27.52 20.41 -0.03
CA VAL A 96 -26.59 19.89 1.01
C VAL A 96 -25.96 21.03 1.86
N TRP A 97 -26.21 22.28 1.48
CA TRP A 97 -25.53 23.48 1.99
C TRP A 97 -26.11 24.05 3.29
N ARG A 98 -27.00 23.33 4.00
CA ARG A 98 -27.61 23.84 5.25
C ARG A 98 -26.83 23.54 6.53
N ASN A 99 -25.87 22.61 6.50
CA ASN A 99 -25.15 22.22 7.73
C ASN A 99 -23.70 22.76 7.80
N VAL A 100 -23.22 23.44 6.76
CA VAL A 100 -21.93 24.14 6.76
C VAL A 100 -22.24 25.59 6.45
N GLN A 101 -22.36 26.42 7.48
CA GLN A 101 -22.23 27.87 7.32
C GLN A 101 -20.81 28.11 6.80
N LEU A 102 -20.68 28.21 5.48
CA LEU A 102 -19.43 28.62 4.85
C LEU A 102 -19.26 30.10 5.15
N ASP A 103 -18.49 30.38 6.20
CA ASP A 103 -17.92 31.70 6.42
C ASP A 103 -16.97 32.00 5.25
N GLU A 104 -16.91 33.25 4.76
CA GLU A 104 -16.07 33.64 3.61
C GLU A 104 -14.56 33.47 3.87
N ASN A 105 -14.17 33.14 5.11
CA ASN A 105 -12.80 32.93 5.57
C ASN A 105 -12.38 31.46 5.73
N VAL A 106 -13.21 30.48 5.36
CA VAL A 106 -12.86 29.05 5.50
C VAL A 106 -11.74 28.69 4.53
N THR A 107 -10.62 28.19 5.05
CA THR A 107 -9.50 27.75 4.21
C THR A 107 -9.85 26.47 3.45
N GLU A 108 -9.18 26.24 2.32
CA GLU A 108 -9.27 24.97 1.57
C GLU A 108 -8.99 23.75 2.47
N ASP A 109 -8.09 23.92 3.45
CA ASP A 109 -7.77 22.89 4.43
C ASP A 109 -8.92 22.58 5.37
N ASP A 110 -9.50 23.63 5.97
CA ASP A 110 -10.65 23.49 6.87
C ASP A 110 -11.85 22.87 6.14
N PHE A 111 -12.00 23.18 4.86
CA PHE A 111 -13.04 22.60 4.01
C PHE A 111 -12.83 21.11 3.75
N TYR A 112 -11.67 20.71 3.22
CA TYR A 112 -11.42 19.31 2.83
C TYR A 112 -11.13 18.37 4.01
N SER A 113 -10.46 18.87 5.04
CA SER A 113 -10.05 18.09 6.21
C SER A 113 -10.97 18.29 7.42
N GLY A 114 -11.93 19.22 7.36
CA GLY A 114 -12.90 19.50 8.42
C GLY A 114 -13.59 18.27 9.00
N PRO A 115 -14.16 17.36 8.18
CA PRO A 115 -14.78 16.13 8.67
C PRO A 115 -13.83 15.23 9.46
N LEU A 116 -12.59 15.06 8.97
CA LEU A 116 -11.55 14.28 9.67
C LEU A 116 -11.12 14.97 10.97
N ARG A 117 -10.88 16.28 10.94
CA ARG A 117 -10.55 17.09 12.12
C ARG A 117 -11.64 16.99 13.19
N GLY A 118 -12.92 16.98 12.81
CA GLY A 118 -14.05 16.79 13.71
C GLY A 118 -14.06 15.41 14.39
N ILE A 119 -13.75 14.36 13.64
CA ILE A 119 -13.59 13.00 14.19
C ILE A 119 -12.40 12.96 15.14
N PHE A 120 -11.23 13.46 14.74
CA PHE A 120 -10.04 13.46 15.60
C PHE A 120 -10.23 14.29 16.87
N SER A 121 -10.94 15.42 16.80
CA SER A 121 -11.33 16.20 17.98
C SER A 121 -12.22 15.39 18.94
N THR A 122 -13.16 14.62 18.40
CA THR A 122 -14.04 13.75 19.19
C THR A 122 -13.27 12.58 19.81
N LEU A 123 -12.40 11.91 19.05
CA LEU A 123 -11.54 10.84 19.54
C LEU A 123 -10.52 11.35 20.56
N GLY A 124 -10.03 12.57 20.38
CA GLY A 124 -9.14 13.26 21.31
C GLY A 124 -9.82 13.53 22.65
N ARG A 125 -11.02 14.11 22.64
CA ARG A 125 -11.84 14.32 23.86
C ARG A 125 -12.15 13.03 24.61
N GLN A 126 -12.23 11.93 23.88
CA GLN A 126 -12.49 10.60 24.42
C GLN A 126 -11.23 9.84 24.85
N ASN A 127 -10.03 10.46 24.78
CA ASN A 127 -8.75 9.82 25.05
C ASN A 127 -8.55 8.51 24.25
N ILE A 128 -9.02 8.46 23.01
CA ILE A 128 -8.83 7.32 22.11
C ILE A 128 -7.63 7.56 21.19
N LEU A 129 -7.44 8.80 20.73
CA LEU A 129 -6.49 9.14 19.67
C LEU A 129 -5.03 8.76 20.00
N HIS A 130 -4.62 8.87 21.26
CA HIS A 130 -3.27 8.50 21.70
C HIS A 130 -2.99 6.98 21.63
N ASN A 131 -4.04 6.15 21.60
CA ASN A 131 -3.94 4.70 21.48
C ASN A 131 -3.87 4.21 20.03
N VAL A 132 -4.14 5.09 19.06
CA VAL A 132 -4.12 4.77 17.63
C VAL A 132 -2.67 4.71 17.15
N GLN A 133 -2.24 3.52 16.74
CA GLN A 133 -0.89 3.28 16.21
C GLN A 133 -0.91 3.00 14.71
N THR A 134 -1.99 2.44 14.17
CA THR A 134 -2.22 2.28 12.74
C THR A 134 -3.44 3.09 12.34
N LEU A 135 -3.27 4.04 11.42
CA LEU A 135 -4.33 4.91 10.91
C LEU A 135 -4.45 4.72 9.39
N VAL A 136 -5.66 4.36 8.93
CA VAL A 136 -5.96 4.18 7.49
C VAL A 136 -6.93 5.27 7.04
N LEU A 137 -6.48 6.07 6.08
CA LEU A 137 -7.23 7.18 5.48
C LEU A 137 -7.39 6.99 3.96
N ASP A 138 -7.20 5.77 3.46
CA ASP A 138 -7.17 5.47 2.04
C ASP A 138 -8.45 5.91 1.34
N GLY A 139 -8.33 6.56 0.18
CA GLY A 139 -9.46 7.05 -0.61
C GLY A 139 -10.21 8.28 -0.05
N LEU A 140 -9.84 8.78 1.13
CA LEU A 140 -10.47 9.96 1.75
C LEU A 140 -9.85 11.27 1.23
N SER A 141 -10.54 12.39 1.44
CA SER A 141 -9.96 13.72 1.23
C SER A 141 -9.02 14.04 2.38
N VAL A 142 -7.72 14.12 2.11
CA VAL A 142 -6.66 14.35 3.11
C VAL A 142 -5.71 15.40 2.59
N THR A 143 -5.58 16.49 3.34
CA THR A 143 -4.67 17.59 2.99
C THR A 143 -3.28 17.39 3.59
N SER A 144 -2.30 18.11 3.07
CA SER A 144 -0.93 18.07 3.59
C SER A 144 -0.80 18.63 5.01
N GLU A 145 -1.66 19.58 5.39
CA GLU A 145 -1.65 20.18 6.73
C GLU A 145 -2.23 19.21 7.77
N LEU A 146 -3.27 18.45 7.41
CA LEU A 146 -3.73 17.35 8.27
C LEU A 146 -2.65 16.27 8.47
N CYS A 147 -1.92 15.89 7.40
CA CYS A 147 -0.77 15.00 7.53
C CYS A 147 0.32 15.58 8.44
N HIS A 148 0.58 16.89 8.36
CA HIS A 148 1.52 17.57 9.23
C HIS A 148 1.14 17.45 10.71
N GLU A 149 -0.14 17.60 11.03
CA GLU A 149 -0.65 17.40 12.38
C GLU A 149 -0.49 15.95 12.85
N ILE A 150 -0.91 14.98 12.03
CA ILE A 150 -0.81 13.54 12.36
C ILE A 150 0.64 13.14 12.66
N ILE A 151 1.61 13.71 11.94
CA ILE A 151 3.03 13.35 12.06
C ILE A 151 3.72 14.05 13.25
N ASN A 152 3.39 15.31 13.50
CA ASN A 152 4.16 16.16 14.42
C ASN A 152 3.46 16.45 15.76
N ASP A 153 2.13 16.35 15.84
CA ASP A 153 1.39 16.65 17.05
C ASP A 153 1.44 15.46 18.04
N ALA A 154 1.72 15.75 19.31
CA ALA A 154 1.82 14.77 20.39
C ALA A 154 0.49 14.07 20.71
N ARG A 155 -0.66 14.60 20.25
CA ARG A 155 -1.96 13.92 20.35
C ARG A 155 -2.02 12.62 19.54
N PHE A 156 -1.19 12.49 18.51
CA PHE A 156 -1.12 11.32 17.66
C PHE A 156 0.07 10.44 18.02
N ASN A 157 -0.16 9.13 18.12
CA ASN A 157 0.88 8.13 18.32
C ASN A 157 0.98 7.17 17.12
N VAL A 158 0.69 7.71 15.93
CA VAL A 158 0.58 6.92 14.69
C VAL A 158 1.97 6.44 14.26
N ARG A 159 2.16 5.13 14.27
CA ARG A 159 3.37 4.44 13.81
C ARG A 159 3.26 3.98 12.36
N VAL A 160 2.04 3.68 11.93
CA VAL A 160 1.71 3.23 10.58
C VAL A 160 0.60 4.11 10.03
N LEU A 161 0.86 4.84 8.96
CA LEU A 161 -0.13 5.69 8.29
C LEU A 161 -0.34 5.18 6.87
N SER A 162 -1.61 5.03 6.47
CA SER A 162 -1.99 4.74 5.09
C SER A 162 -2.79 5.89 4.51
N ILE A 163 -2.29 6.43 3.41
CA ILE A 163 -2.87 7.53 2.64
C ILE A 163 -2.88 7.17 1.14
N ARG A 164 -3.15 5.91 0.81
CA ARG A 164 -3.22 5.43 -0.57
C ARG A 164 -4.46 5.99 -1.25
N GLU A 165 -4.29 6.49 -2.47
CA GLU A 165 -5.39 7.05 -3.28
C GLU A 165 -6.20 8.17 -2.59
N VAL A 166 -5.58 8.94 -1.69
CA VAL A 166 -6.25 10.09 -1.06
C VAL A 166 -6.54 11.20 -2.07
N LYS A 167 -7.65 11.93 -1.84
CA LYS A 167 -8.04 13.12 -2.63
C LYS A 167 -7.43 14.38 -2.02
N ASN A 168 -7.16 15.40 -2.85
CA ASN A 168 -6.71 16.74 -2.44
C ASN A 168 -5.37 16.82 -1.67
N LEU A 169 -4.51 15.80 -1.81
CA LEU A 169 -3.19 15.80 -1.17
C LEU A 169 -2.15 16.58 -1.99
N ASN A 170 -1.56 17.60 -1.37
CA ASN A 170 -0.38 18.26 -1.93
C ASN A 170 0.90 17.47 -1.60
N HIS A 171 1.33 16.63 -2.55
CA HIS A 171 2.52 15.77 -2.40
C HIS A 171 3.80 16.55 -2.06
N ARG A 172 3.99 17.75 -2.62
CA ARG A 172 5.18 18.58 -2.38
C ARG A 172 5.24 19.08 -0.94
N LYS A 173 4.12 19.61 -0.42
CA LYS A 173 4.01 20.02 1.00
C LYS A 173 4.18 18.83 1.95
N LEU A 174 3.66 17.65 1.59
CA LEU A 174 3.85 16.43 2.38
C LEU A 174 5.33 16.00 2.42
N CYS A 175 6.02 16.02 1.28
CA CYS A 175 7.45 15.72 1.22
C CYS A 175 8.26 16.65 2.13
N GLN A 176 7.98 17.96 2.09
CA GLN A 176 8.62 18.94 2.97
C GLN A 176 8.36 18.64 4.45
N THR A 177 7.12 18.28 4.80
CA THR A 177 6.74 17.88 6.17
C THR A 177 7.52 16.66 6.65
N LEU A 178 7.63 15.63 5.81
CA LEU A 178 8.37 14.40 6.12
C LEU A 178 9.87 14.67 6.28
N GLN A 179 10.45 15.43 5.36
CA GLN A 179 11.86 15.85 5.42
C GLN A 179 12.16 16.65 6.69
N TYR A 180 11.28 17.59 7.06
CA TYR A 180 11.41 18.36 8.29
C TYR A 180 11.34 17.47 9.53
N ALA A 181 10.39 16.52 9.58
CA ALA A 181 10.26 15.57 10.68
C ALA A 181 11.48 14.64 10.80
N CYS A 182 12.09 14.26 9.68
CA CYS A 182 13.23 13.34 9.61
C CYS A 182 14.61 14.01 9.75
N ARG A 183 14.68 15.33 9.95
CA ARG A 183 15.94 16.08 10.03
C ARG A 183 16.93 15.50 11.06
N PRO A 184 18.26 15.65 10.87
CA PRO A 184 19.26 15.13 11.81
C PRO A 184 19.13 15.69 13.23
N THR A 185 18.66 16.94 13.38
CA THR A 185 18.46 17.62 14.67
C THR A 185 17.14 17.26 15.38
N ARG A 186 16.44 16.21 14.91
CA ARG A 186 15.19 15.75 15.53
C ARG A 186 15.42 15.15 16.92
N ARG A 187 14.39 15.17 17.76
CA ARG A 187 14.41 14.50 19.07
C ARG A 187 14.45 12.99 18.88
N ALA A 188 15.15 12.28 19.76
CA ALA A 188 15.17 10.82 19.75
C ALA A 188 13.74 10.26 19.83
N GLY A 189 13.42 9.28 19.00
CA GLY A 189 12.08 8.69 18.92
C GLY A 189 11.06 9.47 18.08
N SER A 190 11.36 10.71 17.65
CA SER A 190 10.53 11.49 16.73
C SER A 190 11.04 11.32 15.28
N PRO A 191 10.14 11.23 14.27
CA PRO A 191 8.69 11.05 14.41
C PRO A 191 8.32 9.66 14.95
N SER A 192 7.12 9.56 15.55
CA SER A 192 6.51 8.27 15.98
C SER A 192 6.23 7.38 14.77
N LEU A 193 5.91 7.99 13.62
CA LEU A 193 5.72 7.35 12.33
C LEU A 193 6.95 6.54 11.91
N LYS A 194 6.73 5.28 11.54
CA LYS A 194 7.73 4.32 11.04
C LYS A 194 7.40 3.74 9.68
N ALA A 195 6.14 3.77 9.27
CA ALA A 195 5.67 3.21 8.00
C ALA A 195 4.62 4.13 7.37
N LEU A 196 4.81 4.47 6.10
CA LEU A 196 3.88 5.26 5.30
C LEU A 196 3.50 4.53 4.01
N TYR A 197 2.23 4.19 3.85
CA TYR A 197 1.69 3.64 2.60
C TYR A 197 1.14 4.77 1.75
N VAL A 198 1.66 4.92 0.52
CA VAL A 198 1.33 6.06 -0.35
C VAL A 198 1.33 5.71 -1.85
N PHE A 199 2.15 4.75 -2.30
CA PHE A 199 2.34 4.47 -3.72
C PHE A 199 1.50 3.30 -4.26
N GLY A 200 1.15 2.35 -3.39
CA GLY A 200 0.37 1.16 -3.74
C GLY A 200 -1.11 1.47 -3.92
N PRO A 201 -1.86 0.58 -4.59
CA PRO A 201 -3.32 0.68 -4.66
C PRO A 201 -3.94 0.51 -3.27
N ARG A 202 -5.10 1.12 -3.05
CA ARG A 202 -5.86 0.90 -1.80
C ARG A 202 -6.41 -0.53 -1.75
N ASP A 203 -6.60 -1.05 -0.54
CA ASP A 203 -7.22 -2.37 -0.38
C ASP A 203 -8.72 -2.29 -0.76
N TRP A 204 -9.18 -3.20 -1.62
CA TRP A 204 -10.60 -3.30 -1.98
C TRP A 204 -11.39 -3.99 -0.86
N ASN A 205 -12.68 -3.64 -0.73
CA ASN A 205 -13.57 -3.93 0.40
C ASN A 205 -13.54 -5.38 0.97
N GLN A 206 -14.03 -5.57 2.20
CA GLN A 206 -14.06 -6.86 2.93
C GLN A 206 -14.80 -8.02 2.18
N ARG A 207 -15.85 -7.71 1.40
CA ARG A 207 -16.58 -8.71 0.58
C ARG A 207 -15.77 -9.15 -0.65
N SER A 208 -15.06 -8.20 -1.26
CA SER A 208 -14.09 -8.44 -2.32
C SER A 208 -12.87 -9.15 -1.74
N GLN A 209 -12.37 -8.79 -0.55
CA GLN A 209 -11.30 -9.51 0.16
C GLN A 209 -11.67 -10.97 0.46
N MET A 210 -12.93 -11.30 0.76
CA MET A 210 -13.34 -12.71 0.94
C MET A 210 -13.45 -13.46 -0.40
N ALA A 211 -14.02 -12.85 -1.43
CA ALA A 211 -14.06 -13.43 -2.79
C ALA A 211 -12.65 -13.54 -3.42
N LEU A 212 -11.78 -12.59 -3.07
CA LEU A 212 -10.42 -12.45 -3.57
C LEU A 212 -9.42 -13.18 -2.66
N ALA A 213 -9.69 -13.48 -1.39
CA ALA A 213 -8.81 -14.30 -0.54
C ALA A 213 -8.61 -15.70 -1.15
N SER A 214 -9.64 -16.24 -1.81
CA SER A 214 -9.54 -17.48 -2.59
C SER A 214 -8.62 -17.35 -3.82
N SER A 215 -8.42 -16.13 -4.35
CA SER A 215 -7.57 -15.85 -5.53
C SER A 215 -6.19 -15.25 -5.17
N LEU A 216 -6.09 -14.50 -4.07
CA LEU A 216 -4.90 -13.85 -3.50
C LEU A 216 -4.06 -14.80 -2.66
N GLN A 217 -4.59 -15.96 -2.25
CA GLN A 217 -3.76 -17.07 -1.78
C GLN A 217 -2.65 -17.43 -2.80
N HIS A 218 -2.81 -17.04 -4.07
CA HIS A 218 -1.85 -17.28 -5.15
C HIS A 218 -1.09 -16.03 -5.65
N GLN A 219 -1.43 -14.81 -5.19
CA GLN A 219 -0.70 -13.59 -5.57
C GLN A 219 0.01 -13.05 -4.33
N GLY A 220 1.23 -13.55 -4.10
CA GLY A 220 2.07 -13.03 -3.03
C GLY A 220 2.52 -11.58 -3.26
N ASP A 221 3.22 -11.03 -2.28
CA ASP A 221 3.62 -9.62 -2.24
C ASP A 221 4.27 -9.11 -3.54
N ALA A 222 3.84 -7.93 -4.00
CA ALA A 222 4.21 -7.40 -5.32
C ALA A 222 5.73 -7.35 -5.53
N TRP A 223 6.50 -6.88 -4.55
CA TRP A 223 7.96 -6.80 -4.66
C TRP A 223 8.67 -8.16 -4.58
N TRP A 224 8.15 -9.09 -3.78
CA TRP A 224 8.84 -10.34 -3.45
C TRP A 224 8.45 -11.52 -4.33
N HIS A 225 7.23 -11.51 -4.88
CA HIS A 225 6.70 -12.56 -5.73
C HIS A 225 6.69 -12.16 -7.19
N LYS A 226 5.96 -11.08 -7.52
CA LYS A 226 5.83 -10.60 -8.89
C LYS A 226 7.16 -10.03 -9.39
N LYS A 227 7.45 -10.26 -10.67
CA LYS A 227 8.59 -9.68 -11.38
C LYS A 227 8.08 -8.77 -12.49
N GLY A 228 8.92 -7.82 -12.87
CA GLY A 228 8.56 -6.75 -13.77
C GLY A 228 8.01 -5.53 -13.04
N ARG A 229 7.04 -4.86 -13.66
CA ARG A 229 6.52 -3.57 -13.21
C ARG A 229 5.66 -3.71 -11.94
N ILE A 230 6.08 -3.01 -10.88
CA ILE A 230 5.38 -2.92 -9.60
C ILE A 230 4.59 -1.62 -9.51
N LEU A 231 5.23 -0.48 -9.81
CA LEU A 231 4.58 0.81 -9.79
C LEU A 231 4.05 1.18 -11.19
N PRO A 232 2.76 1.53 -11.32
CA PRO A 232 2.15 1.82 -12.62
C PRO A 232 2.64 3.15 -13.19
N ARG A 233 3.20 4.06 -12.39
CA ARG A 233 3.71 5.37 -12.84
C ARG A 233 5.08 5.64 -12.24
N SER A 234 5.85 6.47 -12.94
CA SER A 234 7.08 7.03 -12.38
C SER A 234 6.73 7.95 -11.21
N VAL A 235 7.47 7.82 -10.13
CA VAL A 235 7.36 8.70 -8.96
C VAL A 235 8.22 9.95 -9.19
N SER A 236 7.77 11.10 -8.70
CA SER A 236 8.48 12.37 -8.88
C SER A 236 9.85 12.39 -8.18
N GLN A 237 10.75 13.26 -8.67
CA GLN A 237 12.06 13.48 -8.08
C GLN A 237 11.98 13.93 -6.60
N GLU A 238 11.01 14.79 -6.29
CA GLU A 238 10.75 15.29 -4.94
C GLU A 238 10.52 14.16 -3.94
N TRP A 239 9.76 13.14 -4.34
CA TRP A 239 9.52 11.95 -3.54
C TRP A 239 10.78 11.10 -3.37
N ALA A 240 11.60 10.96 -4.41
CA ALA A 240 12.86 10.22 -4.31
C ALA A 240 13.82 10.87 -3.29
N ASP A 241 13.92 12.20 -3.28
CA ASP A 241 14.75 12.92 -2.31
C ASP A 241 14.14 12.89 -0.89
N CYS A 242 12.81 12.95 -0.78
CA CYS A 242 12.08 12.74 0.47
C CYS A 242 12.36 11.35 1.07
N MET A 243 12.18 10.29 0.29
CA MET A 243 12.43 8.91 0.71
C MET A 243 13.88 8.71 1.14
N PHE A 244 14.84 9.30 0.43
CA PHE A 244 16.25 9.27 0.82
C PHE A 244 16.49 9.95 2.17
N THR A 245 15.86 11.08 2.42
CA THR A 245 15.96 11.81 3.70
C THR A 245 15.34 11.00 4.85
N CYS A 246 14.29 10.25 4.55
CA CYS A 246 13.57 9.40 5.50
C CYS A 246 14.24 8.04 5.73
N GLN A 247 15.32 7.72 5.02
CA GLN A 247 15.94 6.40 5.04
C GLN A 247 16.38 6.01 6.45
N GLY A 248 16.02 4.81 6.88
CA GLY A 248 16.27 4.33 8.25
C GLY A 248 15.33 4.88 9.33
N ILE A 249 14.38 5.76 8.97
CA ILE A 249 13.43 6.39 9.91
C ILE A 249 11.99 6.00 9.57
N ILE A 250 11.58 6.22 8.32
CA ILE A 250 10.25 5.90 7.79
C ILE A 250 10.43 4.97 6.58
N ALA A 251 9.77 3.83 6.62
CA ALA A 251 9.67 2.92 5.48
C ALA A 251 8.45 3.25 4.61
N PHE A 252 8.51 2.90 3.33
CA PHE A 252 7.47 3.16 2.34
C PHE A 252 7.08 1.88 1.60
N ASP A 253 5.93 1.87 0.95
CA ASP A 253 5.47 0.80 0.05
C ASP A 253 6.18 0.81 -1.33
N ALA A 254 7.21 1.65 -1.47
CA ALA A 254 8.15 1.66 -2.57
C ALA A 254 9.60 1.74 -2.04
N VAL A 255 10.56 1.42 -2.90
CA VAL A 255 12.00 1.49 -2.59
C VAL A 255 12.74 2.38 -3.57
N LEU A 256 13.84 2.97 -3.13
CA LEU A 256 14.74 3.71 -4.01
C LEU A 256 15.40 2.77 -5.02
N CYS A 257 15.54 3.26 -6.25
CA CYS A 257 16.34 2.59 -7.27
C CYS A 257 17.80 2.57 -6.84
N GLN A 258 18.40 1.38 -6.86
CA GLN A 258 19.80 1.17 -6.51
C GLN A 258 20.67 0.94 -7.75
N GLY A 259 20.19 1.28 -8.94
CA GLY A 259 20.96 1.13 -10.16
C GLY A 259 22.13 2.12 -10.25
N PRO A 260 23.20 1.78 -11.01
CA PRO A 260 24.48 2.50 -11.03
C PRO A 260 24.39 3.90 -11.64
N ARG A 261 23.24 4.29 -12.20
CA ARG A 261 22.98 5.65 -12.65
C ARG A 261 22.78 6.62 -11.49
N HIS A 262 22.32 6.17 -10.32
CA HIS A 262 21.91 7.07 -9.24
C HIS A 262 22.97 7.18 -8.14
N ARG A 263 23.18 8.38 -7.59
CA ARG A 263 24.20 8.65 -6.54
C ARG A 263 24.03 7.84 -5.25
N ASN A 264 22.81 7.39 -4.95
CA ASN A 264 22.55 6.58 -3.76
C ASN A 264 22.94 5.10 -3.95
N SER A 265 23.28 4.70 -5.17
CA SER A 265 23.62 3.31 -5.49
C SER A 265 25.04 2.96 -5.02
N PRO A 266 25.23 1.78 -4.41
CA PRO A 266 26.55 1.21 -4.16
C PRO A 266 27.37 0.96 -5.43
N ALA A 267 26.70 0.81 -6.58
CA ALA A 267 27.32 0.55 -7.88
C ALA A 267 27.57 1.83 -8.70
N TYR A 268 27.33 3.01 -8.12
CA TYR A 268 27.55 4.29 -8.79
C TYR A 268 29.04 4.52 -9.09
N LYS A 269 29.38 4.71 -10.37
CA LYS A 269 30.77 4.89 -10.85
C LYS A 269 31.11 6.34 -11.28
N GLY A 270 30.24 7.30 -10.96
CA GLY A 270 30.39 8.69 -11.39
C GLY A 270 29.68 9.01 -12.70
N GLY A 271 29.12 10.21 -12.80
CA GLY A 271 28.32 10.70 -13.93
C GLY A 271 27.99 12.18 -13.76
N SER A 272 27.33 12.77 -14.76
CA SER A 272 26.83 14.15 -14.70
C SER A 272 25.83 14.31 -13.55
N ASP A 273 25.84 15.48 -12.91
CA ASP A 273 25.04 15.75 -11.72
C ASP A 273 23.53 15.59 -11.95
N LEU A 274 23.05 15.97 -13.15
CA LEU A 274 21.64 15.87 -13.56
C LEU A 274 21.22 14.43 -13.87
N ASP A 275 22.09 13.65 -14.53
CA ASP A 275 21.81 12.26 -14.92
C ASP A 275 21.86 11.29 -13.73
N SER A 276 22.44 11.75 -12.62
CA SER A 276 22.67 10.96 -11.42
C SER A 276 21.67 11.24 -10.29
N ALA A 277 20.60 11.97 -10.59
CA ALA A 277 19.50 12.23 -9.67
C ALA A 277 18.89 10.93 -9.13
N ARG A 278 18.46 10.92 -7.88
CA ARG A 278 17.86 9.73 -7.24
C ARG A 278 16.53 9.39 -7.90
N ALA A 279 16.19 8.11 -8.01
CA ALA A 279 14.87 7.71 -8.51
C ALA A 279 14.24 6.65 -7.61
N VAL A 280 12.91 6.54 -7.65
CA VAL A 280 12.19 5.42 -7.04
C VAL A 280 12.17 4.25 -8.02
N ALA A 281 12.38 3.04 -7.51
CA ALA A 281 12.27 1.83 -8.31
C ALA A 281 10.82 1.61 -8.72
N THR A 282 10.61 1.29 -9.98
CA THR A 282 9.28 0.95 -10.52
C THR A 282 9.17 -0.53 -10.87
N HIS A 283 10.29 -1.24 -10.91
CA HIS A 283 10.39 -2.64 -11.29
C HIS A 283 11.08 -3.47 -10.19
N ALA A 284 10.55 -4.66 -9.97
CA ALA A 284 11.19 -5.73 -9.21
C ALA A 284 11.71 -6.76 -10.21
N LEU A 285 13.02 -6.89 -10.32
CA LEU A 285 13.64 -7.80 -11.28
C LEU A 285 14.25 -9.00 -10.55
N LEU A 286 14.46 -10.09 -11.28
CA LEU A 286 15.35 -11.16 -10.82
C LEU A 286 16.81 -10.72 -10.93
N GLY A 287 17.74 -11.60 -10.60
CA GLY A 287 19.13 -11.44 -11.02
C GLY A 287 19.23 -11.29 -12.55
N CYS A 288 20.30 -10.67 -13.03
CA CYS A 288 20.56 -10.54 -14.46
C CYS A 288 20.48 -11.90 -15.16
N GLU A 289 19.89 -11.96 -16.36
CA GLU A 289 19.72 -13.22 -17.10
C GLU A 289 21.06 -13.96 -17.32
N SER A 290 22.15 -13.24 -17.56
CA SER A 290 23.46 -13.84 -17.85
C SER A 290 24.27 -14.27 -16.62
N CYS A 291 24.29 -13.48 -15.54
CA CYS A 291 25.14 -13.73 -14.36
C CYS A 291 24.36 -14.03 -13.08
N HIS A 292 23.03 -13.98 -13.14
CA HIS A 292 22.10 -14.17 -12.02
C HIS A 292 22.30 -13.20 -10.82
N GLU A 293 23.10 -12.15 -11.01
CA GLU A 293 23.43 -11.15 -10.01
C GLU A 293 23.08 -9.73 -10.50
N ALA A 294 23.26 -8.73 -9.64
CA ALA A 294 23.16 -7.32 -9.99
C ALA A 294 24.35 -6.54 -9.41
N PRO A 295 24.85 -5.48 -10.08
CA PRO A 295 25.99 -4.67 -9.60
C PRO A 295 25.82 -4.14 -8.17
N GLU A 296 24.60 -3.81 -7.79
CA GLU A 296 24.21 -3.33 -6.46
C GLU A 296 23.81 -4.44 -5.47
N GLY A 297 23.81 -5.70 -5.92
CA GLY A 297 23.32 -6.85 -5.18
C GLY A 297 21.79 -7.03 -5.24
N LEU A 298 21.31 -8.13 -4.65
CA LEU A 298 19.89 -8.44 -4.55
C LEU A 298 19.33 -8.03 -3.18
N THR A 299 18.11 -7.49 -3.17
CA THR A 299 17.36 -7.25 -1.93
C THR A 299 16.91 -8.58 -1.34
N ARG A 300 17.37 -8.86 -0.12
CA ARG A 300 17.04 -10.05 0.68
C ARG A 300 16.37 -9.63 1.99
N LEU A 301 15.47 -10.46 2.51
CA LEU A 301 14.76 -10.19 3.77
C LEU A 301 15.71 -10.08 4.97
N ASN A 302 16.79 -10.88 4.99
CA ASN A 302 17.80 -10.89 6.06
C ASN A 302 18.73 -9.66 6.04
N SER A 303 18.37 -8.61 5.30
CA SER A 303 19.10 -7.35 5.35
C SER A 303 18.93 -6.71 6.74
N SER A 304 20.03 -6.34 7.39
CA SER A 304 20.05 -5.70 8.71
C SER A 304 19.24 -4.39 8.77
N ALA A 305 18.86 -3.83 7.61
CA ALA A 305 18.10 -2.59 7.49
C ALA A 305 16.63 -2.83 7.08
N VAL A 306 15.82 -3.33 8.02
CA VAL A 306 14.37 -3.55 7.88
C VAL A 306 13.63 -2.31 7.36
N ALA A 307 14.09 -1.11 7.71
CA ALA A 307 13.53 0.16 7.27
C ALA A 307 13.76 0.48 5.77
N ASN A 308 14.61 -0.28 5.10
CA ASN A 308 14.85 -0.14 3.66
C ASN A 308 14.05 -1.16 2.83
N LEU A 309 13.31 -2.05 3.48
CA LEU A 309 12.46 -3.03 2.79
C LEU A 309 11.10 -2.39 2.43
N PRO A 310 10.50 -2.77 1.29
CA PRO A 310 9.19 -2.26 0.91
C PRO A 310 8.14 -2.73 1.91
N LEU A 311 7.24 -1.82 2.28
CA LEU A 311 6.04 -2.17 3.02
C LEU A 311 5.13 -3.09 2.17
N LEU A 312 4.41 -3.96 2.86
CA LEU A 312 3.58 -5.01 2.26
C LEU A 312 2.10 -4.67 2.37
N ALA A 313 1.36 -4.97 1.32
CA ALA A 313 -0.09 -4.92 1.33
C ALA A 313 -0.65 -6.36 1.42
N PRO A 314 -1.68 -6.63 2.24
CA PRO A 314 -2.43 -5.68 3.06
C PRO A 314 -1.68 -5.25 4.33
N LEU A 315 -2.11 -4.13 4.93
CA LEU A 315 -1.54 -3.64 6.19
C LEU A 315 -1.68 -4.68 7.33
N PRO A 316 -0.70 -4.78 8.25
CA PRO A 316 -0.83 -5.70 9.38
C PRO A 316 -1.97 -5.28 10.32
N LEU A 317 -2.94 -6.18 10.52
CA LEU A 317 -4.11 -5.95 11.39
C LEU A 317 -3.75 -6.06 12.89
N PHE A 318 -2.89 -7.02 13.24
CA PHE A 318 -2.59 -7.35 14.64
C PHE A 318 -1.35 -6.69 15.21
N SER A 319 -0.62 -5.92 14.40
CA SER A 319 0.63 -5.29 14.80
C SER A 319 0.81 -3.93 14.12
N SER A 320 1.31 -2.95 14.85
CA SER A 320 1.75 -1.67 14.29
C SER A 320 3.29 -1.58 14.24
N SER A 321 3.95 -2.73 14.21
CA SER A 321 5.41 -2.82 14.12
C SER A 321 5.87 -2.79 12.66
N LEU A 322 7.00 -2.12 12.42
CA LEU A 322 7.62 -2.09 11.10
C LEU A 322 8.01 -3.50 10.62
N LYS A 323 8.47 -4.36 11.53
CA LYS A 323 8.83 -5.75 11.21
C LYS A 323 7.63 -6.52 10.65
N ALA A 324 6.44 -6.37 11.22
CA ALA A 324 5.24 -7.02 10.69
C ALA A 324 4.83 -6.46 9.32
N ALA A 325 5.11 -5.19 9.06
CA ALA A 325 4.73 -4.49 7.83
C ALA A 325 5.64 -4.77 6.62
N VAL A 326 6.82 -5.39 6.82
CA VAL A 326 7.80 -5.66 5.75
C VAL A 326 8.09 -7.15 5.55
N ASN A 327 7.51 -8.02 6.37
CA ASN A 327 7.85 -9.45 6.40
C ASN A 327 6.91 -10.25 5.48
N PRO A 328 7.38 -10.69 4.30
CA PRO A 328 6.53 -11.36 3.32
C PRO A 328 6.13 -12.76 3.78
N ARG A 329 5.01 -13.26 3.25
CA ARG A 329 4.61 -14.66 3.46
C ARG A 329 5.38 -15.57 2.51
N GLU A 330 5.82 -16.71 3.01
CA GLU A 330 6.45 -17.75 2.18
C GLU A 330 5.45 -18.38 1.20
N PRO A 331 5.91 -18.83 0.01
CA PRO A 331 7.28 -18.70 -0.53
C PRO A 331 7.62 -17.25 -0.88
N TYR A 332 8.87 -16.82 -1.00
CA TYR A 332 9.20 -15.48 -1.55
C TYR A 332 10.56 -15.50 -2.24
N SER A 333 10.82 -14.55 -3.14
CA SER A 333 12.09 -14.46 -3.88
C SER A 333 12.75 -13.10 -3.73
N SER A 334 14.08 -13.08 -3.65
CA SER A 334 14.85 -11.83 -3.70
C SER A 334 14.63 -11.10 -5.02
N PHE A 335 14.82 -9.79 -5.00
CA PHE A 335 14.60 -8.94 -6.18
C PHE A 335 15.64 -7.83 -6.29
N VAL A 336 15.77 -7.28 -7.49
CA VAL A 336 16.62 -6.12 -7.80
C VAL A 336 15.71 -4.92 -8.08
N PRO A 337 15.75 -3.85 -7.25
CA PRO A 337 14.91 -2.67 -7.43
C PRO A 337 15.50 -1.68 -8.44
N ARG A 338 14.86 -1.54 -9.61
CA ARG A 338 15.27 -0.58 -10.64
C ARG A 338 14.13 0.34 -11.09
N CYS A 339 14.48 1.57 -11.48
CA CYS A 339 13.62 2.47 -12.23
C CYS A 339 13.71 2.16 -13.73
N MET A 340 12.75 2.69 -14.51
CA MET A 340 12.73 2.53 -15.97
C MET A 340 13.98 3.05 -16.67
N ASP A 341 14.60 4.11 -16.14
CA ASP A 341 15.78 4.70 -16.76
C ASP A 341 17.02 3.83 -16.62
N CYS A 342 17.13 3.07 -15.53
CA CYS A 342 18.23 2.14 -15.31
C CYS A 342 18.13 0.87 -16.18
N ILE A 343 16.92 0.44 -16.53
CA ILE A 343 16.70 -0.78 -17.31
C ILE A 343 16.33 -0.52 -18.76
N ARG A 344 16.33 0.76 -19.16
CA ARG A 344 16.05 1.17 -20.53
C ARG A 344 16.98 0.42 -21.47
N GLU A 345 16.41 -0.17 -22.52
CA GLU A 345 17.13 -0.99 -23.51
C GLU A 345 17.84 -2.24 -22.94
N ARG A 346 17.50 -2.63 -21.71
CA ARG A 346 18.11 -3.77 -21.01
C ARG A 346 17.09 -4.72 -20.41
N TYR A 347 15.81 -4.48 -20.64
CA TYR A 347 14.70 -5.21 -20.05
C TYR A 347 13.69 -5.61 -21.13
N CYS A 348 13.23 -6.86 -21.03
CA CYS A 348 12.19 -7.43 -21.86
C CYS A 348 10.84 -7.34 -21.16
N THR A 349 9.89 -6.61 -21.73
CA THR A 349 8.53 -6.47 -21.19
C THR A 349 7.76 -7.79 -21.24
N GLY A 350 8.03 -8.65 -22.23
CA GLY A 350 7.27 -9.89 -22.44
C GLY A 350 7.62 -11.03 -21.49
N CYS A 351 8.81 -11.03 -20.87
CA CYS A 351 9.23 -12.10 -19.97
C CYS A 351 9.94 -11.63 -18.69
N ASP A 352 9.98 -10.32 -18.45
CA ASP A 352 10.60 -9.67 -17.29
C ASP A 352 12.11 -9.90 -17.09
N LYS A 353 12.77 -10.54 -18.08
CA LYS A 353 14.22 -10.71 -18.10
C LYS A 353 14.93 -9.39 -18.32
N TRP A 354 16.10 -9.24 -17.71
CA TRP A 354 16.94 -8.07 -17.89
C TRP A 354 18.44 -8.40 -17.89
N TRP A 355 19.25 -7.47 -18.40
CA TRP A 355 20.70 -7.59 -18.48
C TRP A 355 21.42 -6.41 -17.82
N CYS A 356 22.27 -6.72 -16.84
CA CYS A 356 23.05 -5.70 -16.14
C CYS A 356 24.11 -5.04 -17.04
N GLU A 357 24.64 -3.91 -16.58
CA GLU A 357 25.61 -3.08 -17.29
C GLU A 357 26.93 -3.82 -17.57
N SER A 358 27.26 -4.84 -16.78
CA SER A 358 28.48 -5.64 -16.97
C SER A 358 28.28 -6.77 -18.00
N CYS A 359 27.07 -7.33 -18.11
CA CYS A 359 26.78 -8.44 -19.03
C CYS A 359 26.34 -7.99 -20.42
N TYR A 360 25.95 -6.73 -20.56
CA TYR A 360 25.53 -6.14 -21.83
C TYR A 360 25.97 -4.68 -21.88
N VAL A 361 26.76 -4.31 -22.87
CA VAL A 361 27.14 -2.91 -23.12
C VAL A 361 26.24 -2.40 -24.23
N LEU A 362 25.65 -1.21 -24.06
CA LEU A 362 24.75 -0.69 -25.09
C LEU A 362 25.55 -0.29 -26.35
N PRO A 363 24.99 -0.50 -27.55
CA PRO A 363 25.58 0.01 -28.79
C PRO A 363 25.86 1.52 -28.67
N GLY A 364 27.11 1.93 -28.92
CA GLY A 364 27.56 3.32 -28.78
C GLY A 364 28.25 3.66 -27.45
N GLN A 365 28.27 2.75 -26.46
CA GLN A 365 29.02 2.92 -25.20
C GLN A 365 30.41 2.23 -25.20
N SER A 366 30.74 1.46 -26.24
CA SER A 366 32.07 0.85 -26.39
C SER A 366 33.09 1.85 -26.91
N LEU A 367 34.00 2.29 -26.03
CA LEU A 367 35.21 3.02 -26.40
C LEU A 367 36.23 2.03 -27.00
N GLY A 368 36.06 1.68 -28.28
CA GLY A 368 37.06 0.95 -29.07
C GLY A 368 36.68 -0.51 -29.38
N GLY A 369 36.45 -0.78 -30.67
CA GLY A 369 36.28 -2.13 -31.22
C GLY A 369 34.93 -2.32 -31.92
N HIS A 370 34.95 -2.44 -33.25
CA HIS A 370 33.82 -2.89 -34.09
C HIS A 370 33.50 -4.37 -33.81
N PHE A 371 32.94 -4.68 -32.64
CA PHE A 371 32.10 -5.87 -32.50
C PHE A 371 30.65 -5.36 -32.47
N GLU A 372 29.91 -5.59 -33.55
CA GLU A 372 28.46 -5.41 -33.58
C GLU A 372 27.83 -6.36 -32.57
N THR A 373 27.74 -5.96 -31.30
CA THR A 373 26.92 -6.67 -30.33
C THR A 373 25.47 -6.44 -30.73
N GLN A 374 24.82 -7.49 -31.25
CA GLN A 374 23.40 -7.44 -31.56
C GLN A 374 22.60 -6.96 -30.34
N PRO A 375 21.59 -6.09 -30.54
CA PRO A 375 20.79 -5.58 -29.44
C PRO A 375 20.01 -6.72 -28.79
N ARG A 376 20.20 -6.94 -27.48
CA ARG A 376 19.52 -8.03 -26.75
C ARG A 376 18.02 -7.82 -26.60
N VAL A 377 17.57 -6.57 -26.72
CA VAL A 377 16.16 -6.21 -26.76
C VAL A 377 15.91 -5.22 -27.87
N SER A 378 14.79 -5.37 -28.55
CA SER A 378 14.35 -4.45 -29.59
C SER A 378 12.84 -4.24 -29.50
N LYS A 379 12.35 -3.17 -30.11
CA LYS A 379 10.90 -2.90 -30.14
C LYS A 379 10.24 -3.93 -31.05
N SER A 380 9.34 -4.73 -30.49
CA SER A 380 8.63 -5.76 -31.26
C SER A 380 7.41 -5.20 -31.98
N CYS A 381 6.61 -4.37 -31.28
CA CYS A 381 5.46 -3.66 -31.83
C CYS A 381 5.22 -2.36 -31.03
N TRP A 382 4.40 -1.45 -31.55
CA TRP A 382 4.12 -0.16 -30.90
C TRP A 382 3.58 -0.29 -29.47
N GLU A 383 2.80 -1.35 -29.20
CA GLU A 383 2.16 -1.58 -27.89
C GLU A 383 2.95 -2.54 -27.00
N CYS A 384 3.78 -3.41 -27.59
CA CYS A 384 4.50 -4.46 -26.88
C CYS A 384 5.74 -3.96 -26.10
N GLY A 385 6.24 -2.77 -26.47
CA GLY A 385 7.50 -2.24 -25.95
C GLY A 385 8.74 -3.03 -26.40
N ASN A 386 9.79 -2.98 -25.57
CA ASN A 386 11.06 -3.65 -25.83
C ASN A 386 10.98 -5.11 -25.39
N ASN A 387 11.36 -6.03 -26.29
CA ASN A 387 11.32 -7.46 -26.06
C ASN A 387 12.62 -8.11 -26.50
N CYS A 388 12.99 -9.23 -25.86
CA CYS A 388 14.10 -10.06 -26.32
C CYS A 388 13.71 -10.85 -27.57
N ASP A 389 14.71 -11.37 -28.27
CA ASP A 389 14.51 -12.10 -29.53
C ASP A 389 13.57 -13.30 -29.39
N ASP A 390 13.61 -14.01 -28.26
CA ASP A 390 12.68 -15.11 -27.98
C ASP A 390 11.22 -14.64 -27.92
N CYS A 391 10.97 -13.51 -27.24
CA CYS A 391 9.62 -12.94 -27.13
C CYS A 391 9.14 -12.36 -28.47
N ILE A 392 10.05 -11.76 -29.24
CA ILE A 392 9.78 -11.29 -30.60
C ILE A 392 9.43 -12.47 -31.50
N GLY A 393 10.26 -13.52 -31.51
CA GLY A 393 10.05 -14.74 -32.28
C GLY A 393 8.78 -15.49 -31.91
N ARG A 394 8.21 -15.27 -30.72
CA ARG A 394 6.90 -15.82 -30.33
C ARG A 394 5.72 -14.99 -30.81
N THR A 395 5.86 -13.66 -30.87
CA THR A 395 4.73 -12.74 -31.04
C THR A 395 4.67 -12.05 -32.40
N GLN A 396 5.82 -11.79 -33.03
CA GLN A 396 5.89 -11.15 -34.34
C GLN A 396 5.83 -12.20 -35.44
N ARG A 397 5.01 -11.91 -36.46
CA ARG A 397 4.80 -12.76 -37.63
C ARG A 397 4.80 -11.89 -38.88
N VAL A 398 5.05 -12.52 -40.03
CA VAL A 398 4.92 -11.87 -41.34
C VAL A 398 3.75 -12.50 -42.08
N CYS A 399 2.84 -11.67 -42.59
CA CYS A 399 1.62 -12.14 -43.24
C CYS A 399 1.96 -12.75 -44.59
N LYS A 400 1.57 -14.00 -44.85
CA LYS A 400 1.83 -14.67 -46.13
C LYS A 400 1.15 -14.01 -47.33
N LYS A 401 0.10 -13.21 -47.11
CA LYS A 401 -0.69 -12.56 -48.16
C LYS A 401 -0.20 -11.16 -48.53
N CYS A 402 0.12 -10.32 -47.54
CA CYS A 402 0.53 -8.92 -47.78
C CYS A 402 1.99 -8.64 -47.40
N CYS A 403 2.71 -9.64 -46.91
CA CYS A 403 4.10 -9.55 -46.44
C CYS A 403 4.34 -8.51 -45.32
N ALA A 404 3.29 -7.95 -44.72
CA ALA A 404 3.40 -7.03 -43.59
C ALA A 404 3.68 -7.79 -42.29
N GLY A 405 4.52 -7.20 -41.43
CA GLY A 405 4.72 -7.65 -40.06
C GLY A 405 3.46 -7.38 -39.21
N TYR A 406 3.09 -8.31 -38.33
CA TYR A 406 2.00 -8.15 -37.39
C TYR A 406 2.32 -8.84 -36.06
N CYS A 407 1.73 -8.30 -34.98
CA CYS A 407 1.86 -8.86 -33.65
C CYS A 407 0.64 -9.72 -33.32
N THR A 408 0.85 -10.97 -32.92
CA THR A 408 -0.23 -11.87 -32.52
C THR A 408 -0.90 -11.50 -31.20
N THR A 409 -0.28 -10.64 -30.40
CA THR A 409 -0.83 -10.17 -29.11
C THR A 409 -1.82 -9.04 -29.27
N HIS A 410 -1.63 -8.14 -30.25
CA HIS A 410 -2.41 -6.91 -30.38
C HIS A 410 -3.28 -6.83 -31.65
N ASN A 411 -2.96 -7.61 -32.70
CA ASN A 411 -3.85 -7.68 -33.87
C ASN A 411 -4.95 -8.72 -33.63
N GLU A 412 -6.08 -8.28 -33.08
CA GLU A 412 -7.25 -9.13 -32.83
C GLU A 412 -7.74 -9.80 -34.13
N GLY A 413 -7.95 -11.13 -34.09
CA GLY A 413 -8.42 -11.89 -35.26
C GLY A 413 -7.34 -12.25 -36.29
N CYS A 414 -6.06 -12.00 -36.00
CA CYS A 414 -4.96 -12.55 -36.78
C CYS A 414 -4.78 -14.07 -36.53
N SER A 415 -4.07 -14.75 -37.41
CA SER A 415 -3.67 -16.16 -37.28
C SER A 415 -2.14 -16.25 -37.30
N MET A 416 -1.55 -17.44 -37.12
CA MET A 416 -0.09 -17.61 -37.24
C MET A 416 0.48 -17.28 -38.63
N ASN A 417 -0.36 -17.24 -39.67
CA ASN A 417 0.07 -17.05 -41.06
C ASN A 417 -0.47 -15.77 -41.73
N HIS A 418 -1.48 -15.12 -41.14
CA HIS A 418 -2.18 -14.00 -41.76
C HIS A 418 -2.54 -12.92 -40.73
N CYS A 419 -2.34 -11.65 -41.08
CA CYS A 419 -2.81 -10.52 -40.27
C CYS A 419 -4.35 -10.44 -40.25
N ASP A 420 -4.86 -9.77 -39.22
CA ASP A 420 -6.27 -9.46 -38.98
C ASP A 420 -6.97 -8.87 -40.21
N TRP A 421 -6.33 -7.92 -40.90
CA TRP A 421 -6.87 -7.31 -42.11
C TRP A 421 -7.09 -8.34 -43.24
N CYS A 422 -6.10 -9.22 -43.45
CA CYS A 422 -6.16 -10.24 -44.50
C CYS A 422 -7.17 -11.34 -44.16
N VAL A 423 -7.31 -11.69 -42.89
CA VAL A 423 -8.31 -12.65 -42.39
C VAL A 423 -9.71 -12.09 -42.57
N SER A 424 -9.94 -10.83 -42.18
CA SER A 424 -11.25 -10.16 -42.28
C SER A 424 -11.70 -9.98 -43.73
N ARG A 425 -10.80 -9.61 -44.65
CA ARG A 425 -11.09 -9.55 -46.09
C ARG A 425 -11.27 -10.92 -46.74
N GLY A 426 -10.72 -11.99 -46.15
CA GLY A 426 -10.90 -13.37 -46.63
C GLY A 426 -12.30 -13.93 -46.42
N ARG A 427 -13.10 -13.37 -45.51
CA ARG A 427 -14.50 -13.77 -45.26
C ARG A 427 -15.52 -13.12 -46.21
N GLY A 428 -15.06 -12.35 -47.20
CA GLY A 428 -15.89 -11.57 -48.13
C GLY A 428 -16.07 -12.14 -49.54
N LEU A 429 -15.56 -13.34 -49.85
CA LEU A 429 -15.75 -13.99 -51.17
C LEU A 429 -16.56 -15.28 -51.03
N GLY A 430 -17.80 -15.11 -50.60
CA GLY A 430 -18.81 -16.17 -50.49
C GLY A 430 -20.22 -15.65 -50.68
N ARG A 431 -20.41 -14.71 -51.61
CA ARG A 431 -21.69 -14.41 -52.26
C ARG A 431 -21.41 -13.94 -53.68
N LEU A 432 -21.34 -14.91 -54.59
CA LEU A 432 -21.86 -14.84 -55.95
C LEU A 432 -22.30 -16.25 -56.31
#